data_AF-A0A447QDQ2-F1
#
_entry.id   AF-A0A447QDQ2-F1
#
_cell.length_a   1.000
_cell.length_b   1.000
_cell.length_c   1.000
_cell.angle_alpha   90.00
_cell.angle_beta   90.00
_cell.angle_gamma   90.00
#
_symmetry.space_group_name_H-M   'P 1'
#
loop_
_entity.id
_entity.type
_entity.pdbx_description
1 polymer ?
#
loop_
_entity_poly.entity_id
_entity_poly.type
_entity_poly.pdbx_seq_one_letter_code
_entity_poly.pdbx_strand_id
1 'polypeptide(L)'
;MANSNNYNQLKTYHSEFSLKIKMIVRSIEEINFKKDQYIRLKNDYVNDIKKIKAIHLANEKIGLTQDIKCNCPICDNIMTIENGEGGFIKSKPESLDEELLSLEKREKSISDLIINLTHEHRILLDDKIQLEADLNKVSGMIDTESKQFVTPFLTQRDSLLKEITSVSKKRETLVSSLKVRNRQEELLTKQKRLADNIETLIEKLNDLRVNAPSIDGILSSLGDDLMTFLTGVKIKNRTGISISKKHFSPIVRDRDYFNITSGGLRTIISIGYMSSILKSSIDSDINHPRFLMLDTIGKYLGKNLKPKYASETNVKDDIDEGISDPEKYENIYNALIEITNYAQKKRSPCQIIVVDNDVPDKLSDRLKAITVAHYSASKENGLPVGLIDDVIYKH
;
A
#
# COMPACT_ATOMS: atom_id res chain seq x y z
N MET A 1 -44.14 22.33 -9.59
CA MET A 1 -45.10 22.42 -10.72
C MET A 1 -44.59 23.46 -11.69
N ALA A 2 -43.76 23.03 -12.66
CA ALA A 2 -43.05 23.89 -13.61
C ALA A 2 -43.79 23.90 -14.96
N ASN A 3 -45.03 24.38 -14.96
CA ASN A 3 -45.87 24.47 -16.15
C ASN A 3 -46.75 25.71 -16.03
N SER A 4 -46.14 26.90 -16.09
CA SER A 4 -46.92 28.09 -16.40
C SER A 4 -47.49 27.86 -17.80
N ASN A 5 -48.81 27.68 -17.88
CA ASN A 5 -49.51 27.48 -19.16
C ASN A 5 -49.15 28.61 -20.15
N ASN A 6 -48.90 29.82 -19.59
CA ASN A 6 -48.44 31.00 -20.30
C ASN A 6 -47.03 30.83 -20.91
N TYR A 7 -46.06 30.30 -20.17
CA TYR A 7 -44.71 30.05 -20.69
C TYR A 7 -44.71 29.05 -21.86
N ASN A 8 -45.51 28.00 -21.75
CA ASN A 8 -45.66 27.02 -22.84
C ASN A 8 -46.35 27.63 -24.06
N GLN A 9 -47.37 28.48 -23.85
CA GLN A 9 -48.02 29.22 -24.94
C GLN A 9 -47.04 30.17 -25.65
N LEU A 10 -46.24 30.92 -24.91
CA LEU A 10 -45.19 31.80 -25.47
C LEU A 10 -44.16 31.00 -26.29
N LYS A 11 -43.75 29.81 -25.83
CA LYS A 11 -42.84 28.93 -26.56
C LYS A 11 -43.46 28.38 -27.86
N THR A 12 -44.76 28.08 -27.84
CA THR A 12 -45.52 27.70 -29.04
C THR A 12 -45.57 28.86 -30.03
N TYR A 13 -45.93 30.08 -29.59
CA TYR A 13 -45.94 31.27 -30.45
C TYR A 13 -44.57 31.59 -31.04
N HIS A 14 -43.50 31.49 -30.26
CA HIS A 14 -42.14 31.66 -30.75
C HIS A 14 -41.81 30.66 -31.88
N SER A 15 -42.22 29.40 -31.70
CA SER A 15 -41.99 28.34 -32.69
C SER A 15 -42.81 28.57 -33.96
N GLU A 16 -44.07 29.00 -33.82
CA GLU A 16 -44.96 29.34 -34.94
C GLU A 16 -44.44 30.53 -35.74
N PHE A 17 -44.04 31.62 -35.09
CA PHE A 17 -43.49 32.79 -35.76
C PHE A 17 -42.17 32.47 -36.47
N SER A 18 -41.29 31.67 -35.85
CA SER A 18 -40.05 31.22 -36.49
C SER A 18 -40.32 30.39 -37.76
N LEU A 19 -41.35 29.54 -37.73
CA LEU A 19 -41.72 28.71 -38.88
C LEU A 19 -42.34 29.56 -40.00
N LYS A 20 -43.21 30.52 -39.67
CA LYS A 20 -43.80 31.46 -40.64
C LYS A 20 -42.72 32.33 -41.31
N ILE A 21 -41.74 32.83 -40.56
CA ILE A 21 -40.61 33.59 -41.13
C ILE A 21 -39.83 32.72 -42.12
N LYS A 22 -39.53 31.46 -41.78
CA LYS A 22 -38.85 30.54 -42.71
C LYS A 22 -39.65 30.30 -44.00
N MET A 23 -40.97 30.18 -43.91
CA MET A 23 -41.83 30.03 -45.09
C MET A 23 -41.79 31.28 -45.97
N ILE A 24 -41.91 32.47 -45.37
CA ILE A 24 -41.87 33.75 -46.09
C ILE A 24 -40.52 33.97 -46.78
N VAL A 25 -39.40 33.66 -46.11
CA VAL A 25 -38.06 33.76 -46.72
C VAL A 25 -37.96 32.88 -47.97
N ARG A 26 -38.45 31.65 -47.90
CA ARG A 26 -38.50 30.75 -49.06
C ARG A 26 -39.38 31.30 -50.18
N SER A 27 -40.55 31.84 -49.87
CA SER A 27 -41.43 32.47 -50.86
C SER A 27 -40.80 33.70 -51.52
N ILE A 28 -40.05 34.50 -50.76
CA ILE A 28 -39.28 35.63 -51.27
C ILE A 28 -38.19 35.16 -52.25
N GLU A 29 -37.47 34.09 -51.93
CA GLU A 29 -36.45 33.49 -52.81
C GLU A 29 -37.07 32.99 -54.13
N GLU A 30 -38.21 32.30 -54.05
CA GLU A 30 -38.95 31.80 -55.21
C GLU A 30 -39.45 32.93 -56.12
N ILE A 31 -39.97 34.02 -55.55
CA ILE A 31 -40.41 35.20 -56.30
C ILE A 31 -39.24 35.92 -56.95
N ASN A 32 -38.11 36.09 -56.25
CA ASN A 32 -36.93 36.73 -56.82
C ASN A 32 -36.37 35.93 -58.00
N PHE A 33 -36.32 34.60 -57.86
CA PHE A 33 -35.91 33.72 -58.96
C PHE A 33 -36.83 33.87 -60.20
N LYS A 34 -38.15 33.85 -60.01
CA LYS A 34 -39.12 34.06 -61.10
C LYS A 34 -38.98 35.45 -61.74
N LYS A 35 -38.79 36.48 -60.92
CA LYS A 35 -38.61 37.86 -61.40
C LYS A 35 -37.36 37.99 -62.26
N ASP A 36 -36.24 37.38 -61.85
CA ASP A 36 -34.99 37.39 -62.62
C ASP A 36 -35.15 36.67 -63.97
N GLN A 37 -35.89 35.55 -64.01
CA GLN A 37 -36.20 34.86 -65.27
C GLN A 37 -37.04 35.73 -66.20
N TYR A 38 -38.08 36.39 -65.70
CA TYR A 38 -38.93 37.26 -66.50
C TYR A 38 -38.20 38.52 -66.97
N ILE A 39 -37.30 39.09 -66.18
CA ILE A 39 -36.45 40.21 -66.62
C ILE A 39 -35.54 39.78 -67.78
N ARG A 40 -34.93 38.59 -67.71
CA ARG A 40 -34.11 38.06 -68.82
C ARG A 40 -34.94 37.86 -70.08
N LEU A 41 -36.09 37.20 -69.96
CA LEU A 41 -36.99 36.94 -71.08
C LEU A 41 -37.52 38.24 -71.72
N LYS A 42 -37.82 39.25 -70.88
CA LYS A 42 -38.17 40.59 -71.35
C LYS A 42 -37.04 41.22 -72.18
N ASN A 43 -35.80 41.14 -71.70
CA ASN A 43 -34.65 41.67 -72.41
C ASN A 43 -34.44 40.97 -73.76
N ASP A 44 -34.64 39.65 -73.82
CA ASP A 44 -34.56 38.87 -75.06
C ASP A 44 -35.62 39.34 -76.07
N TYR A 45 -36.87 39.49 -75.66
CA TYR A 45 -37.93 40.02 -76.53
C TYR A 45 -37.65 41.46 -76.97
N VAL A 46 -37.16 42.33 -76.09
CA VAL A 46 -36.76 43.69 -76.45
C VAL A 46 -35.63 43.68 -77.48
N ASN A 47 -34.67 42.77 -77.35
CA ASN A 47 -33.59 42.62 -78.32
C ASN A 47 -34.10 42.12 -79.68
N ASP A 48 -35.01 41.15 -79.69
CA ASP A 48 -35.58 40.64 -80.93
C ASP A 48 -36.48 41.67 -81.63
N ILE A 49 -37.28 42.43 -80.87
CA ILE A 49 -38.04 43.58 -81.38
C ILE A 49 -37.08 44.61 -82.02
N LYS A 50 -35.94 44.91 -81.38
CA LYS A 50 -34.94 45.82 -81.96
C LYS A 50 -34.34 45.28 -83.26
N LYS A 51 -34.04 43.98 -83.35
CA LYS A 51 -33.53 43.34 -84.57
C LYS A 51 -34.55 43.44 -85.70
N ILE A 52 -35.83 43.11 -85.44
CA ILE A 52 -36.89 43.20 -86.45
C ILE A 52 -37.10 44.65 -86.91
N LYS A 53 -37.13 45.62 -85.98
CA LYS A 53 -37.19 47.06 -86.32
C LYS A 53 -35.98 47.52 -87.15
N ALA A 54 -34.79 47.01 -86.87
CA ALA A 54 -33.60 47.29 -87.67
C ALA A 54 -33.69 46.69 -89.08
N ILE A 55 -34.28 45.50 -89.24
CA ILE A 55 -34.56 44.89 -90.55
C ILE A 55 -35.56 45.74 -91.35
N HIS A 56 -36.65 46.21 -90.74
CA HIS A 56 -37.58 47.14 -91.39
C HIS A 56 -36.87 48.42 -91.86
N LEU A 57 -36.07 49.03 -91.00
CA LEU A 57 -35.31 50.24 -91.33
C LEU A 57 -34.28 50.00 -92.46
N ALA A 58 -33.66 48.81 -92.49
CA ALA A 58 -32.74 48.43 -93.56
C ALA A 58 -33.49 48.24 -94.89
N ASN A 59 -34.64 47.57 -94.88
CA ASN A 59 -35.48 47.38 -96.06
C ASN A 59 -35.99 48.72 -96.63
N GLU A 60 -36.38 49.67 -95.77
CA GLU A 60 -36.75 51.03 -96.20
C GLU A 60 -35.61 51.78 -96.89
N LYS A 61 -34.36 51.63 -96.39
CA LYS A 61 -33.20 52.35 -96.93
C LYS A 61 -32.60 51.72 -98.19
N ILE A 62 -32.63 50.39 -98.32
CA ILE A 62 -32.04 49.67 -99.45
C ILE A 62 -32.93 49.79 -100.71
N GLY A 63 -34.24 49.97 -100.54
CA GLY A 63 -35.19 50.09 -101.63
C GLY A 63 -35.46 48.76 -102.35
N LEU A 64 -36.55 48.70 -103.12
CA LEU A 64 -36.87 47.54 -103.96
C LEU A 64 -35.96 47.57 -105.20
N THR A 65 -35.22 46.49 -105.46
CA THR A 65 -34.45 46.36 -106.70
C THR A 65 -35.41 46.36 -107.89
N GLN A 66 -35.36 47.40 -108.71
CA GLN A 66 -36.09 47.47 -109.98
C GLN A 66 -35.23 46.87 -111.10
N ASP A 67 -35.87 46.10 -111.98
CA ASP A 67 -35.21 45.53 -113.14
C ASP A 67 -34.76 46.65 -114.09
N ILE A 68 -33.44 46.84 -114.18
CA ILE A 68 -32.86 47.83 -115.07
C ILE A 68 -32.83 47.24 -116.48
N LYS A 69 -33.62 47.84 -117.38
CA LYS A 69 -33.56 47.56 -118.81
C LYS A 69 -32.47 48.42 -119.43
N CYS A 70 -31.45 47.80 -120.01
CA CYS A 70 -30.36 48.50 -120.67
C CYS A 70 -30.22 48.04 -122.12
N ASN A 71 -30.01 48.99 -123.03
CA ASN A 71 -29.78 48.69 -124.44
C ASN A 71 -28.40 48.05 -124.64
N CYS A 72 -28.34 47.00 -125.46
CA CYS A 72 -27.08 46.37 -125.83
C CYS A 72 -26.27 47.31 -126.74
N PRO A 73 -25.06 47.74 -126.37
CA PRO A 73 -24.29 48.73 -127.12
C PRO A 73 -23.71 48.23 -128.46
N ILE A 74 -24.05 47.01 -128.90
CA ILE A 74 -23.58 46.41 -130.17
C ILE A 74 -24.73 46.18 -131.18
N CYS A 75 -25.98 46.02 -130.73
CA CYS A 75 -27.09 45.67 -131.63
C CYS A 75 -28.44 46.33 -131.28
N ASP A 76 -28.45 47.30 -130.37
CA ASP A 76 -29.63 48.09 -129.95
C ASP A 76 -30.86 47.29 -129.45
N ASN A 77 -30.71 45.99 -129.22
CA ASN A 77 -31.72 45.18 -128.54
C ASN A 77 -31.76 45.49 -127.04
N ILE A 78 -32.98 45.57 -126.48
CA ILE A 78 -33.22 45.78 -125.05
C ILE A 78 -32.85 44.50 -124.30
N MET A 79 -31.78 44.55 -123.49
CA MET A 79 -31.46 43.47 -122.56
C MET A 79 -32.07 43.77 -121.19
N THR A 80 -32.71 42.77 -120.61
CA THR A 80 -33.21 42.81 -119.24
C THR A 80 -32.14 42.17 -118.37
N ILE A 81 -31.49 42.92 -117.50
CA ILE A 81 -30.63 42.33 -116.46
C ILE A 81 -31.60 41.81 -115.40
N GLU A 82 -32.10 40.58 -115.59
CA GLU A 82 -32.69 39.85 -114.49
C GLU A 82 -31.55 39.59 -113.49
N ASN A 83 -31.60 40.28 -112.35
CA ASN A 83 -30.82 39.84 -111.20
C ASN A 83 -31.38 38.47 -110.83
N GLY A 84 -30.70 37.44 -111.35
CA GLY A 84 -30.99 36.04 -111.05
C GLY A 84 -31.08 35.80 -109.55
N GLU A 85 -31.70 34.67 -109.21
CA GLU A 85 -31.99 34.10 -107.90
C GLU A 85 -30.78 34.03 -106.95
N GLY A 86 -30.22 35.19 -106.62
CA GLY A 86 -29.07 35.38 -105.75
C GLY A 86 -29.53 35.63 -104.33
N GLY A 87 -29.82 34.56 -103.60
CA GLY A 87 -29.51 34.38 -102.18
C GLY A 87 -30.11 35.33 -101.12
N PHE A 88 -30.83 36.39 -101.46
CA PHE A 88 -31.54 37.22 -100.49
C PHE A 88 -32.95 36.66 -100.30
N ILE A 89 -33.20 36.11 -99.12
CA ILE A 89 -34.52 35.65 -98.68
C ILE A 89 -35.50 36.81 -98.89
N LYS A 90 -36.44 36.65 -99.84
CA LYS A 90 -37.63 37.52 -99.95
C LYS A 90 -38.53 37.23 -98.76
N SER A 91 -38.16 37.71 -97.57
CA SER A 91 -39.08 37.71 -96.42
C SER A 91 -40.25 38.62 -96.80
N LYS A 92 -41.46 38.08 -96.88
CA LYS A 92 -42.65 38.91 -97.10
C LYS A 92 -42.78 39.87 -95.90
N PRO A 93 -42.86 41.20 -96.11
CA PRO A 93 -42.93 42.18 -95.02
C PRO A 93 -44.11 41.92 -94.06
N GLU A 94 -45.23 41.40 -94.58
CA GLU A 94 -46.44 41.04 -93.83
C GLU A 94 -46.17 40.00 -92.71
N SER A 95 -45.25 39.07 -92.91
CA SER A 95 -44.92 38.03 -91.92
C SER A 95 -44.08 38.57 -90.75
N LEU A 96 -43.33 39.65 -90.97
CA LEU A 96 -42.49 40.28 -89.96
C LEU A 96 -43.29 41.24 -89.07
N ASP A 97 -44.32 41.89 -89.64
CA ASP A 97 -45.24 42.76 -88.90
C ASP A 97 -46.10 41.98 -87.88
N GLU A 98 -46.60 40.80 -88.27
CA GLU A 98 -47.34 39.91 -87.35
C GLU A 98 -46.45 39.40 -86.21
N GLU A 99 -45.20 39.08 -86.50
CA GLU A 99 -44.22 38.63 -85.50
C GLU A 99 -43.84 39.78 -84.54
N LEU A 100 -43.66 40.99 -85.06
CA LEU A 100 -43.40 42.19 -84.25
C LEU A 100 -44.56 42.48 -83.30
N LEU A 101 -45.81 42.46 -83.78
CA LEU A 101 -47.00 42.66 -82.95
C LEU A 101 -47.15 41.57 -81.88
N SER A 102 -46.79 40.32 -82.20
CA SER A 102 -46.79 39.21 -81.26
C SER A 102 -45.74 39.40 -80.16
N LEU A 103 -44.52 39.81 -80.52
CA LEU A 103 -43.43 40.07 -79.57
C LEU A 103 -43.72 41.28 -78.67
N GLU A 104 -44.29 42.36 -79.22
CA GLU A 104 -44.69 43.54 -78.42
C GLU A 104 -45.80 43.18 -77.41
N LYS A 105 -46.78 42.33 -77.79
CA LYS A 105 -47.78 41.82 -76.84
C LYS A 105 -47.16 40.95 -75.74
N ARG A 106 -46.19 40.09 -76.08
CA ARG A 106 -45.48 39.24 -75.12
C ARG A 106 -44.61 40.05 -74.16
N GLU A 107 -43.91 41.07 -74.65
CA GLU A 107 -43.12 42.00 -73.83
C GLU A 107 -44.00 42.71 -72.79
N LYS A 108 -45.14 43.24 -73.24
CA LYS A 108 -46.11 43.92 -72.36
C LYS A 108 -46.65 42.98 -71.28
N SER A 109 -47.05 41.77 -71.67
CA SER A 109 -47.54 40.75 -70.74
C SER A 109 -46.50 40.35 -69.68
N ILE A 110 -45.23 40.21 -70.08
CA ILE A 110 -44.14 39.94 -69.13
C ILE A 110 -43.89 41.14 -68.21
N SER A 111 -43.99 42.36 -68.74
CA SER A 111 -43.84 43.57 -67.93
C SER A 111 -44.92 43.64 -66.83
N ASP A 112 -46.17 43.28 -67.14
CA ASP A 112 -47.25 43.21 -66.15
C ASP A 112 -47.00 42.12 -65.10
N LEU A 113 -46.48 40.96 -65.49
CA LEU A 113 -46.09 39.89 -64.57
C LEU A 113 -44.96 40.33 -63.62
N ILE A 114 -43.96 41.07 -64.11
CA ILE A 114 -42.89 41.61 -63.28
C ILE A 114 -43.44 42.61 -62.25
N ILE A 115 -44.40 43.45 -62.62
CA ILE A 115 -45.05 44.40 -61.71
C ILE A 115 -45.80 43.66 -60.60
N ASN A 116 -46.58 42.63 -60.95
CA ASN A 116 -47.32 41.82 -59.99
C ASN A 116 -46.39 41.09 -59.00
N LEU A 117 -45.33 40.46 -59.49
CA LEU A 117 -44.32 39.81 -58.64
C LEU A 117 -43.61 40.82 -57.72
N THR A 118 -43.37 42.04 -58.20
CA THR A 118 -42.75 43.10 -57.40
C THR A 118 -43.68 43.55 -56.27
N HIS A 119 -44.99 43.60 -56.53
CA HIS A 119 -45.99 43.90 -55.50
C HIS A 119 -46.09 42.79 -54.45
N GLU A 120 -46.16 41.53 -54.89
CA GLU A 120 -46.20 40.36 -54.00
C GLU A 120 -44.94 40.27 -53.11
N HIS A 121 -43.76 40.52 -53.69
CA HIS A 121 -42.50 40.59 -52.97
C HIS A 121 -42.51 41.65 -51.86
N ARG A 122 -43.14 42.80 -52.11
CA ARG A 122 -43.25 43.88 -51.12
C ARG A 122 -44.15 43.48 -49.95
N ILE A 123 -45.29 42.86 -50.22
CA ILE A 123 -46.21 42.36 -49.18
C ILE A 123 -45.48 41.37 -48.27
N LEU A 124 -44.77 40.39 -48.85
CA LEU A 124 -44.02 39.40 -48.08
C LEU A 124 -42.90 40.01 -47.23
N LEU A 125 -42.25 41.08 -47.70
CA LEU A 125 -41.26 41.81 -46.91
C LEU A 125 -41.89 42.52 -45.70
N ASP A 126 -43.04 43.17 -45.90
CA ASP A 126 -43.76 43.84 -44.82
C ASP A 126 -44.24 42.80 -43.77
N ASP A 127 -44.76 41.66 -44.22
CA ASP A 127 -45.16 40.54 -43.35
C ASP A 127 -43.97 39.95 -42.56
N LYS A 128 -42.81 39.83 -43.21
CA LYS A 128 -41.58 39.39 -42.55
C LYS A 128 -41.18 40.34 -41.42
N ILE A 129 -41.19 41.64 -41.67
CA ILE A 129 -40.83 42.67 -40.67
C ILE A 129 -41.77 42.61 -39.47
N GLN A 130 -43.07 42.46 -39.70
CA GLN A 130 -44.07 42.32 -38.63
C GLN A 130 -43.80 41.07 -37.78
N LEU A 131 -43.59 39.91 -38.41
CA LEU A 131 -43.32 38.67 -37.70
C LEU A 131 -41.99 38.67 -36.93
N GLU A 132 -40.95 39.32 -37.46
CA GLU A 132 -39.67 39.50 -36.74
C GLU A 132 -39.85 40.40 -35.51
N ALA A 133 -40.66 41.45 -35.61
CA ALA A 133 -41.00 42.30 -34.46
C ALA A 133 -41.77 41.52 -33.39
N ASP A 134 -42.74 40.70 -33.79
CA ASP A 134 -43.53 39.89 -32.86
C ASP A 134 -42.71 38.75 -32.23
N LEU A 135 -41.81 38.13 -32.99
CA LEU A 135 -40.87 37.14 -32.45
C LEU A 135 -39.97 37.74 -31.36
N ASN A 136 -39.45 38.95 -31.57
CA ASN A 136 -38.66 39.65 -30.57
C ASN A 136 -39.46 39.99 -29.30
N LYS A 137 -40.73 40.38 -29.43
CA LYS A 137 -41.61 40.62 -28.28
C LYS A 137 -41.82 39.33 -27.48
N VAL A 138 -42.11 38.22 -28.14
CA VAL A 138 -42.30 36.92 -27.48
C VAL A 138 -41.03 36.47 -26.76
N SER A 139 -39.85 36.63 -27.37
CA SER A 139 -38.56 36.34 -26.73
C SER A 139 -38.35 37.17 -25.45
N GLY A 140 -38.65 38.46 -25.48
CA GLY A 140 -38.58 39.32 -24.30
C GLY A 140 -39.54 38.90 -23.18
N MET A 141 -40.74 38.43 -23.52
CA MET A 141 -41.72 37.90 -22.56
C MET A 141 -41.27 36.57 -21.94
N ILE A 142 -40.65 35.69 -22.73
CA ILE A 142 -40.07 34.43 -22.24
C ILE A 142 -38.96 34.73 -21.22
N ASP A 143 -38.07 35.68 -21.50
CA ASP A 143 -36.97 36.03 -20.60
C ASP A 143 -37.44 36.63 -19.27
N THR A 144 -38.48 37.47 -19.31
CA THR A 144 -39.05 38.09 -18.11
C THR A 144 -39.74 37.08 -17.20
N GLU A 145 -40.54 36.17 -17.77
CA GLU A 145 -41.12 35.04 -17.03
C GLU A 145 -40.02 34.15 -16.44
N SER A 146 -39.02 33.78 -17.24
CA SER A 146 -37.92 32.90 -16.82
C SER A 146 -37.14 33.46 -15.62
N LYS A 147 -36.93 34.79 -15.58
CA LYS A 147 -36.22 35.48 -14.49
C LYS A 147 -36.92 35.33 -13.15
N GLN A 148 -38.24 35.39 -13.12
CA GLN A 148 -39.03 35.30 -11.88
C GLN A 148 -39.03 33.89 -11.30
N PHE A 149 -39.01 32.86 -12.16
CA PHE A 149 -39.10 31.47 -11.70
C PHE A 149 -37.74 30.82 -11.45
N VAL A 150 -36.77 30.94 -12.36
CA VAL A 150 -35.55 30.12 -12.29
C VAL A 150 -34.54 30.67 -11.28
N THR A 151 -34.41 31.99 -11.20
CA THR A 151 -33.38 32.66 -10.39
C THR A 151 -33.51 32.37 -8.89
N PRO A 152 -34.70 32.42 -8.26
CA PRO A 152 -34.85 32.13 -6.82
C PRO A 152 -34.51 30.68 -6.45
N PHE A 153 -34.84 29.71 -7.30
CA PHE A 153 -34.51 28.30 -7.02
C PHE A 153 -33.02 28.01 -7.17
N LEU A 154 -32.33 28.69 -8.09
CA LEU A 154 -30.87 28.59 -8.23
C LEU A 154 -30.15 29.14 -6.99
N THR A 155 -30.57 30.30 -6.48
CA THR A 155 -29.99 30.87 -5.25
C THR A 155 -30.29 30.02 -4.02
N GLN A 156 -31.52 29.48 -3.90
CA GLN A 156 -31.85 28.53 -2.84
C GLN A 156 -30.97 27.27 -2.92
N ARG A 157 -30.83 26.67 -4.09
CA ARG A 157 -29.95 25.50 -4.30
C ARG A 157 -28.51 25.79 -3.92
N ASP A 158 -27.98 26.93 -4.36
CA ASP A 158 -26.59 27.30 -4.08
C ASP A 158 -26.37 27.58 -2.59
N SER A 159 -27.38 28.12 -1.89
CA SER A 159 -27.34 28.27 -0.43
C SER A 159 -27.32 26.92 0.29
N LEU A 160 -28.15 25.97 -0.14
CA LEU A 160 -28.19 24.61 0.40
C LEU A 160 -26.87 23.87 0.14
N LEU A 161 -26.26 24.04 -1.05
CA LEU A 161 -24.94 23.48 -1.35
C LEU A 161 -23.85 24.02 -0.43
N LYS A 162 -23.85 25.33 -0.14
CA LYS A 162 -22.94 25.92 0.85
C LYS A 162 -23.17 25.36 2.24
N GLU A 163 -24.41 25.13 2.61
CA GLU A 163 -24.74 24.56 3.93
C GLU A 163 -24.30 23.09 4.03
N ILE A 164 -24.54 22.28 2.99
CA ILE A 164 -24.09 20.88 2.91
C ILE A 164 -22.58 20.80 3.02
N THR A 165 -21.84 21.63 2.29
CA THR A 165 -20.37 21.65 2.33
C THR A 165 -19.85 22.09 3.69
N SER A 166 -20.45 23.10 4.31
CA SER A 166 -20.18 23.53 5.69
C SER A 166 -20.38 22.38 6.70
N VAL A 167 -21.52 21.70 6.64
CA VAL A 167 -21.85 20.58 7.53
C VAL A 167 -20.90 19.40 7.31
N SER A 168 -20.57 19.09 6.06
CA SER A 168 -19.61 18.02 5.73
C SER A 168 -18.23 18.32 6.33
N LYS A 169 -17.76 19.56 6.19
CA LYS A 169 -16.47 19.98 6.75
C LYS A 169 -16.47 19.92 8.29
N LYS A 170 -17.57 20.34 8.93
CA LYS A 170 -17.75 20.21 10.39
C LYS A 170 -17.71 18.74 10.82
N ARG A 171 -18.37 17.85 10.08
CA ARG A 171 -18.35 16.41 10.35
C ARG A 171 -16.95 15.83 10.25
N GLU A 172 -16.19 16.19 9.21
CA GLU A 172 -14.79 15.74 9.07
C GLU A 172 -13.93 16.19 10.25
N THR A 173 -14.07 17.45 10.68
CA THR A 173 -13.36 17.94 11.87
C THR A 173 -13.77 17.22 13.15
N LEU A 174 -15.05 16.92 13.35
CA LEU A 174 -15.51 16.18 14.53
C LEU A 174 -14.98 14.74 14.54
N VAL A 175 -14.95 14.07 13.38
CA VAL A 175 -14.39 12.72 13.24
C VAL A 175 -12.89 12.71 13.54
N SER A 176 -12.14 13.72 13.07
CA SER A 176 -10.71 13.80 13.38
C SER A 176 -10.47 14.06 14.88
N SER A 177 -11.26 14.95 15.51
CA SER A 177 -11.21 15.18 16.95
C SER A 177 -11.55 13.93 17.77
N LEU A 178 -12.55 13.14 17.35
CA LEU A 178 -12.89 11.88 17.99
C LEU A 178 -11.74 10.86 17.93
N LYS A 179 -11.06 10.75 16.79
CA LYS A 179 -9.87 9.88 16.66
C LYS A 179 -8.76 10.28 17.63
N VAL A 180 -8.52 11.57 17.81
CA VAL A 180 -7.53 12.07 18.77
C VAL A 180 -7.94 11.70 20.20
N ARG A 181 -9.21 11.88 20.56
CA ARG A 181 -9.72 11.56 21.89
C ARG A 181 -9.63 10.07 22.22
N ASN A 182 -9.96 9.20 21.26
CA ASN A 182 -9.81 7.75 21.43
C ASN A 182 -8.34 7.36 21.67
N ARG A 183 -7.40 7.97 20.94
CA ARG A 183 -5.96 7.75 21.17
C ARG A 183 -5.51 8.23 22.56
N GLN A 184 -6.03 9.36 23.04
CA GLN A 184 -5.73 9.85 24.39
C GLN A 184 -6.22 8.86 25.46
N GLU A 185 -7.40 8.29 25.29
CA GLU A 185 -7.95 7.29 26.20
C GLU A 185 -7.11 5.99 26.22
N GLU A 186 -6.66 5.52 25.05
CA GLU A 186 -5.72 4.40 24.95
C GLU A 186 -4.37 4.70 25.66
N LEU A 187 -3.87 5.93 25.56
CA LEU A 187 -2.63 6.32 26.25
C LEU A 187 -2.83 6.37 27.76
N LEU A 188 -3.94 6.93 28.25
CA LEU A 188 -4.26 6.98 29.68
C LEU A 188 -4.41 5.58 30.29
N THR A 189 -5.07 4.67 29.59
CA THR A 189 -5.20 3.27 30.05
C THR A 189 -3.85 2.56 30.08
N LYS A 190 -2.97 2.78 29.10
CA LYS A 190 -1.59 2.25 29.12
C LYS A 190 -0.78 2.84 30.26
N GLN A 191 -0.87 4.15 30.50
CA GLN A 191 -0.17 4.82 31.59
C GLN A 191 -0.57 4.22 32.94
N LYS A 192 -1.87 4.00 33.16
CA LYS A 192 -2.37 3.36 34.39
C LYS A 192 -1.81 1.95 34.57
N ARG A 193 -1.86 1.11 33.53
CA ARG A 193 -1.27 -0.25 33.58
C ARG A 193 0.22 -0.23 33.90
N LEU A 194 0.97 0.72 33.35
CA LEU A 194 2.40 0.86 33.64
C LEU A 194 2.64 1.27 35.09
N ALA A 195 1.82 2.17 35.64
CA ALA A 195 1.90 2.56 37.05
C ALA A 195 1.63 1.36 37.98
N ASP A 196 0.56 0.60 37.72
CA ASP A 196 0.22 -0.61 38.49
C ASP A 196 1.37 -1.66 38.42
N ASN A 197 1.98 -1.82 37.24
CA ASN A 197 3.12 -2.71 37.06
C ASN A 197 4.36 -2.24 37.83
N ILE A 198 4.62 -0.94 37.90
CA ILE A 198 5.74 -0.39 38.67
C ILE A 198 5.53 -0.64 40.15
N GLU A 199 4.32 -0.41 40.65
CA GLU A 199 3.98 -0.63 42.06
C GLU A 199 4.18 -2.11 42.45
N THR A 200 3.64 -3.03 41.66
CA THR A 200 3.83 -4.48 41.91
C THR A 200 5.29 -4.93 41.81
N LEU A 201 6.10 -4.32 40.94
CA LEU A 201 7.53 -4.60 40.86
C LEU A 201 8.28 -4.06 42.07
N ILE A 202 7.90 -2.90 42.59
CA ILE A 202 8.48 -2.32 43.81
C ILE A 202 8.16 -3.21 45.02
N GLU A 203 6.92 -3.68 45.15
CA GLU A 203 6.52 -4.63 46.20
C GLU A 203 7.37 -5.89 46.14
N LYS A 204 7.46 -6.54 44.97
CA LYS A 204 8.31 -7.73 44.78
C LYS A 204 9.77 -7.47 45.12
N LEU A 205 10.30 -6.31 44.76
CA LEU A 205 11.68 -5.94 45.05
C LEU A 205 11.90 -5.75 46.55
N ASN A 206 10.94 -5.15 47.25
CA ASN A 206 11.00 -5.00 48.71
C ASN A 206 10.91 -6.36 49.40
N ASP A 207 10.02 -7.25 48.97
CA ASP A 207 9.93 -8.61 49.49
C ASP A 207 11.25 -9.38 49.29
N LEU A 208 11.86 -9.27 48.11
CA LEU A 208 13.17 -9.88 47.84
C LEU A 208 14.27 -9.29 48.72
N ARG A 209 14.25 -7.99 49.02
CA ARG A 209 15.23 -7.36 49.93
C ARG A 209 15.06 -7.79 51.37
N VAL A 210 13.83 -7.91 51.86
CA VAL A 210 13.53 -8.38 53.22
C VAL A 210 13.93 -9.84 53.38
N ASN A 211 13.69 -10.66 52.36
CA ASN A 211 14.00 -12.08 52.36
C ASN A 211 15.44 -12.41 51.90
N ALA A 212 16.24 -11.40 51.53
CA ALA A 212 17.61 -11.64 51.09
C ALA A 212 18.47 -12.11 52.27
N PRO A 213 19.05 -13.33 52.22
CA PRO A 213 19.93 -13.79 53.26
C PRO A 213 21.18 -12.90 53.32
N SER A 214 21.67 -12.64 54.53
CA SER A 214 22.94 -11.92 54.69
C SER A 214 24.08 -12.75 54.12
N ILE A 215 25.04 -12.10 53.45
CA ILE A 215 26.25 -12.76 52.93
C ILE A 215 26.95 -13.52 54.06
N ASP A 216 27.05 -12.90 55.23
CA ASP A 216 27.65 -13.53 56.41
C ASP A 216 26.88 -14.78 56.87
N GLY A 217 25.55 -14.78 56.78
CA GLY A 217 24.72 -15.94 57.08
C GLY A 217 24.96 -17.09 56.11
N ILE A 218 25.05 -16.80 54.80
CA ILE A 218 25.35 -17.80 53.76
C ILE A 218 26.74 -18.40 53.97
N LEU A 219 27.76 -17.54 54.19
CA LEU A 219 29.12 -18.01 54.41
C LEU A 219 29.26 -18.84 55.69
N SER A 220 28.51 -18.49 56.75
CA SER A 220 28.47 -19.27 57.98
C SER A 220 27.81 -20.63 57.74
N SER A 221 26.65 -20.67 57.07
CA SER A 221 25.96 -21.92 56.72
C SER A 221 26.83 -22.84 55.85
N LEU A 222 27.56 -22.28 54.87
CA LEU A 222 28.50 -23.05 54.05
C LEU A 222 29.68 -23.57 54.88
N GLY A 223 30.14 -22.79 55.88
CA GLY A 223 31.13 -23.22 56.84
C GLY A 223 30.65 -24.39 57.71
N ASP A 224 29.40 -24.34 58.18
CA ASP A 224 28.77 -25.40 58.99
C ASP A 224 28.57 -26.69 58.18
N ASP A 225 28.15 -26.56 56.91
CA ASP A 225 28.04 -27.70 55.99
C ASP A 225 29.40 -28.32 55.69
N LEU A 226 30.43 -27.49 55.50
CA LEU A 226 31.80 -27.95 55.31
C LEU A 226 32.32 -28.65 56.57
N MET A 227 32.05 -28.09 57.76
CA MET A 227 32.42 -28.71 59.03
C MET A 227 31.73 -30.06 59.21
N THR A 228 30.45 -30.16 58.83
CA THR A 228 29.68 -31.41 58.86
C THR A 228 30.30 -32.45 57.92
N PHE A 229 30.64 -32.05 56.69
CA PHE A 229 31.30 -32.92 55.72
C PHE A 229 32.65 -33.42 56.22
N LEU A 230 33.54 -32.51 56.67
CA LEU A 230 34.86 -32.85 57.20
C LEU A 230 34.77 -33.72 58.46
N THR A 231 33.68 -33.58 59.21
CA THR A 231 33.37 -34.43 60.36
C THR A 231 32.99 -35.84 59.94
N GLY A 232 32.13 -35.99 58.94
CA GLY A 232 31.77 -37.28 58.36
C GLY A 232 32.97 -38.01 57.77
N VAL A 233 33.86 -37.29 57.08
CA VAL A 233 35.10 -37.84 56.49
C VAL A 233 36.16 -38.20 57.52
N LYS A 234 35.98 -37.80 58.79
CA LYS A 234 36.92 -38.06 59.89
C LYS A 234 38.31 -37.42 59.73
N ILE A 235 38.39 -36.19 59.25
CA ILE A 235 39.69 -35.46 59.20
C ILE A 235 40.24 -35.23 60.61
N LYS A 236 41.57 -35.26 60.79
CA LYS A 236 42.22 -34.96 62.07
C LYS A 236 42.24 -33.45 62.30
N ASN A 237 42.11 -33.00 63.56
CA ASN A 237 42.20 -31.59 63.97
C ASN A 237 41.33 -30.61 63.14
N ARG A 238 40.04 -30.50 63.50
CA ARG A 238 38.99 -29.77 62.76
C ARG A 238 38.69 -28.40 63.38
N THR A 239 39.70 -27.60 63.66
CA THR A 239 39.52 -26.26 64.25
C THR A 239 39.46 -25.18 63.18
N GLY A 240 38.89 -24.01 63.52
CA GLY A 240 38.96 -22.81 62.67
C GLY A 240 38.37 -22.99 61.26
N ILE A 241 37.24 -23.71 61.14
CA ILE A 241 36.56 -23.94 59.85
C ILE A 241 35.63 -22.77 59.56
N SER A 242 35.83 -22.11 58.43
CA SER A 242 34.96 -21.03 57.95
C SER A 242 35.17 -20.80 56.46
N ILE A 243 34.41 -19.89 55.86
CA ILE A 243 34.64 -19.43 54.47
C ILE A 243 35.17 -18.00 54.51
N SER A 244 36.26 -17.75 53.78
CA SER A 244 36.88 -16.43 53.67
C SER A 244 35.93 -15.41 53.05
N LYS A 245 35.65 -14.30 53.75
CA LYS A 245 34.86 -13.18 53.19
C LYS A 245 35.53 -12.49 52.00
N LYS A 246 36.86 -12.63 51.87
CA LYS A 246 37.65 -11.96 50.83
C LYS A 246 37.82 -12.81 49.57
N HIS A 247 38.07 -14.11 49.75
CA HIS A 247 38.41 -15.01 48.66
C HIS A 247 37.32 -16.06 48.37
N PHE A 248 36.28 -16.15 49.21
CA PHE A 248 35.26 -17.19 49.15
C PHE A 248 35.85 -18.61 49.11
N SER A 249 37.04 -18.76 49.67
CA SER A 249 37.76 -20.01 49.81
C SER A 249 37.54 -20.60 51.20
N PRO A 250 37.59 -21.94 51.34
CA PRO A 250 37.59 -22.58 52.64
C PRO A 250 38.79 -22.13 53.50
N ILE A 251 38.53 -21.91 54.78
CA ILE A 251 39.53 -21.76 55.83
C ILE A 251 39.41 -22.99 56.71
N VAL A 252 40.52 -23.68 56.94
CA VAL A 252 40.59 -24.88 57.80
C VAL A 252 41.84 -24.75 58.66
N ARG A 253 41.70 -24.92 59.98
CA ARG A 253 42.76 -24.67 60.98
C ARG A 253 43.30 -23.25 60.93
N ASP A 254 42.40 -22.28 60.72
CA ASP A 254 42.74 -20.85 60.59
C ASP A 254 43.72 -20.56 59.44
N ARG A 255 43.85 -21.49 58.49
CA ARG A 255 44.64 -21.35 57.27
C ARG A 255 43.73 -21.31 56.07
N ASP A 256 43.96 -20.34 55.19
CA ASP A 256 43.30 -20.27 53.89
C ASP A 256 43.67 -21.49 53.04
N TYR A 257 42.73 -21.99 52.24
CA TYR A 257 42.89 -23.10 51.31
C TYR A 257 44.20 -23.04 50.51
N PHE A 258 44.59 -21.85 50.03
CA PHE A 258 45.81 -21.64 49.25
C PHE A 258 47.11 -21.92 50.02
N ASN A 259 47.06 -21.88 51.35
CA ASN A 259 48.22 -22.09 52.23
C ASN A 259 48.29 -23.52 52.79
N ILE A 260 47.40 -24.42 52.34
CA ILE A 260 47.43 -25.83 52.74
C ILE A 260 48.44 -26.59 51.88
N THR A 261 49.41 -27.22 52.53
CA THR A 261 50.54 -27.91 51.88
C THR A 261 50.27 -29.39 51.58
N SER A 262 49.30 -30.01 52.28
CA SER A 262 48.83 -31.37 52.03
C SER A 262 47.87 -31.40 50.83
N GLY A 263 48.25 -32.12 49.77
CA GLY A 263 47.43 -32.35 48.58
C GLY A 263 46.20 -33.22 48.87
N GLY A 264 46.34 -34.19 49.78
CA GLY A 264 45.23 -35.01 50.27
C GLY A 264 44.17 -34.18 51.00
N LEU A 265 44.59 -33.37 51.98
CA LEU A 265 43.68 -32.48 52.71
C LEU A 265 43.03 -31.45 51.77
N ARG A 266 43.79 -30.87 50.83
CA ARG A 266 43.23 -29.95 49.82
C ARG A 266 42.16 -30.61 48.97
N THR A 267 42.36 -31.87 48.57
CA THR A 267 41.37 -32.63 47.79
C THR A 267 40.08 -32.82 48.59
N ILE A 268 40.19 -33.26 49.85
CA ILE A 268 39.02 -33.45 50.73
C ILE A 268 38.28 -32.13 50.99
N ILE A 269 39.00 -31.04 51.25
CA ILE A 269 38.41 -29.71 51.46
C ILE A 269 37.70 -29.23 50.20
N SER A 270 38.28 -29.45 49.02
CA SER A 270 37.67 -29.06 47.74
C SER A 270 36.36 -29.80 47.50
N ILE A 271 36.37 -31.12 47.68
CA ILE A 271 35.16 -31.94 47.54
C ILE A 271 34.12 -31.51 48.58
N GLY A 272 34.52 -31.29 49.83
CA GLY A 272 33.63 -30.84 50.89
C GLY A 272 33.02 -29.47 50.63
N TYR A 273 33.79 -28.54 50.09
CA TYR A 273 33.32 -27.21 49.76
C TYR A 273 32.29 -27.25 48.62
N MET A 274 32.60 -27.96 47.53
CA MET A 274 31.66 -28.14 46.42
C MET A 274 30.39 -28.89 46.86
N SER A 275 30.53 -29.86 47.76
CA SER A 275 29.42 -30.58 48.37
C SER A 275 28.54 -29.69 49.25
N SER A 276 29.16 -28.73 49.95
CA SER A 276 28.44 -27.75 50.79
C SER A 276 27.62 -26.79 49.94
N ILE A 277 28.17 -26.31 48.82
CA ILE A 277 27.43 -25.48 47.84
C ILE A 277 26.26 -26.28 47.25
N LEU A 278 26.51 -27.53 46.83
CA LEU A 278 25.47 -28.41 46.31
C LEU A 278 24.35 -28.62 47.33
N LYS A 279 24.70 -28.89 48.60
CA LYS A 279 23.74 -29.07 49.68
C LYS A 279 22.92 -27.80 49.94
N SER A 280 23.58 -26.64 50.01
CA SER A 280 22.90 -25.34 50.14
C SER A 280 21.91 -25.09 48.99
N SER A 281 22.25 -25.52 47.77
CA SER A 281 21.36 -25.41 46.60
C SER A 281 20.11 -26.29 46.65
N ILE A 282 20.09 -27.31 47.52
CA ILE A 282 18.90 -28.16 47.75
C ILE A 282 17.90 -27.42 48.64
N ASP A 283 18.39 -26.69 49.64
CA ASP A 283 17.57 -25.96 50.62
C ASP A 283 17.16 -24.56 50.14
N SER A 284 17.97 -23.95 49.29
CA SER A 284 17.74 -22.60 48.78
C SER A 284 17.48 -22.60 47.28
N ASP A 285 16.61 -21.70 46.83
CA ASP A 285 16.36 -21.48 45.41
C ASP A 285 17.45 -20.57 44.83
N ILE A 286 18.55 -21.18 44.39
CA ILE A 286 19.71 -20.50 43.82
C ILE A 286 19.99 -21.01 42.41
N ASN A 287 20.68 -20.20 41.61
CA ASN A 287 21.09 -20.54 40.24
C ASN A 287 22.26 -21.54 40.21
N HIS A 288 22.08 -22.72 40.79
CA HIS A 288 23.04 -23.83 40.77
C HIS A 288 22.41 -25.03 40.07
N PRO A 289 23.12 -25.72 39.15
CA PRO A 289 22.55 -26.80 38.34
C PRO A 289 22.22 -28.08 39.14
N ARG A 290 22.50 -28.10 40.44
CA ARG A 290 22.36 -29.27 41.34
C ARG A 290 23.05 -30.52 40.79
N PHE A 291 24.11 -30.29 40.05
CA PHE A 291 24.92 -31.30 39.38
C PHE A 291 26.37 -31.17 39.87
N LEU A 292 26.98 -32.28 40.26
CA LEU A 292 28.38 -32.33 40.65
C LEU A 292 29.06 -33.50 39.95
N MET A 293 30.14 -33.21 39.22
CA MET A 293 30.98 -34.22 38.60
C MET A 293 32.38 -34.18 39.22
N LEU A 294 32.81 -35.33 39.74
CA LEU A 294 34.12 -35.50 40.36
C LEU A 294 34.93 -36.47 39.50
N ASP A 295 35.99 -35.96 38.88
CA ASP A 295 36.96 -36.78 38.15
C ASP A 295 38.10 -37.17 39.10
N THR A 296 38.25 -38.47 39.31
CA THR A 296 39.34 -39.13 40.03
C THR A 296 39.59 -38.55 41.43
N ILE A 297 38.79 -38.96 42.41
CA ILE A 297 38.97 -38.52 43.80
C ILE A 297 40.13 -39.25 44.49
N GLY A 298 40.49 -40.46 44.05
CA GLY A 298 41.57 -41.28 44.63
C GLY A 298 43.01 -40.79 44.42
N LYS A 299 43.28 -39.78 43.57
CA LYS A 299 44.66 -39.41 43.16
C LYS A 299 45.62 -39.13 44.35
N TYR A 300 45.11 -38.50 45.40
CA TYR A 300 45.86 -38.18 46.63
C TYR A 300 45.29 -38.89 47.87
N LEU A 301 44.39 -39.86 47.69
CA LEU A 301 43.69 -40.57 48.77
C LEU A 301 43.97 -42.08 48.68
N GLY A 302 44.37 -42.71 49.79
CA GLY A 302 44.59 -44.16 49.84
C GLY A 302 46.06 -44.62 49.84
N LYS A 303 46.26 -45.93 49.61
CA LYS A 303 47.47 -46.68 50.01
C LYS A 303 48.72 -46.44 49.16
N ASN A 304 48.61 -45.92 47.94
CA ASN A 304 49.74 -45.80 47.02
C ASN A 304 49.79 -44.41 46.38
N LEU A 305 50.40 -43.44 47.08
CA LEU A 305 50.77 -42.19 46.43
C LEU A 305 51.78 -42.54 45.32
N LYS A 306 51.36 -42.52 44.05
CA LYS A 306 52.23 -42.90 42.94
C LYS A 306 53.47 -41.97 42.98
N PRO A 307 54.69 -42.45 42.71
CA PRO A 307 55.92 -41.65 42.84
C PRO A 307 55.88 -40.33 42.08
N LYS A 308 55.13 -40.29 40.97
CA LYS A 308 54.89 -39.11 40.13
C LYS A 308 54.13 -37.98 40.85
N TYR A 309 53.35 -38.28 41.89
CA TYR A 309 52.54 -37.32 42.63
C TYR A 309 53.17 -36.89 43.97
N ALA A 310 54.23 -37.56 44.41
CA ALA A 310 54.96 -37.21 45.62
C ALA A 310 55.66 -35.84 45.53
N SER A 311 55.94 -35.36 44.31
CA SER A 311 56.48 -34.01 44.06
C SER A 311 55.43 -32.90 44.12
N GLU A 312 54.13 -33.24 44.14
CA GLU A 312 53.01 -32.29 44.10
C GLU A 312 52.36 -32.07 45.49
N THR A 313 52.85 -32.75 46.53
CA THR A 313 52.30 -32.70 47.89
C THR A 313 53.38 -32.78 48.96
N ASN A 314 53.12 -32.27 50.16
CA ASN A 314 53.99 -32.53 51.31
C ASN A 314 53.65 -33.88 51.94
N VAL A 315 54.49 -34.88 51.65
CA VAL A 315 54.33 -36.27 52.12
C VAL A 315 54.30 -36.37 53.65
N LYS A 316 55.04 -35.52 54.38
CA LYS A 316 55.01 -35.54 55.86
C LYS A 316 53.65 -35.10 56.39
N ASP A 317 53.10 -34.01 55.84
CA ASP A 317 51.80 -33.51 56.24
C ASP A 317 50.69 -34.53 55.90
N ASP A 318 50.75 -35.19 54.75
CA ASP A 318 49.77 -36.23 54.36
C ASP A 318 49.79 -37.46 55.30
N ILE A 319 50.97 -37.85 55.80
CA ILE A 319 51.14 -38.93 56.77
C ILE A 319 50.56 -38.51 58.14
N ASP A 320 50.88 -37.31 58.60
CA ASP A 320 50.39 -36.78 59.89
C ASP A 320 48.86 -36.69 59.89
N GLU A 321 48.28 -36.22 58.79
CA GLU A 321 46.84 -36.18 58.53
C GLU A 321 46.21 -37.58 58.51
N GLY A 322 46.97 -38.62 58.14
CA GLY A 322 46.46 -39.97 57.89
C GLY A 322 45.55 -40.03 56.66
N ILE A 323 45.94 -39.36 55.57
CA ILE A 323 45.16 -39.31 54.31
C ILE A 323 45.07 -40.68 53.63
N SER A 324 46.07 -41.55 53.84
CA SER A 324 46.10 -42.91 53.28
C SER A 324 45.17 -43.92 53.96
N ASP A 325 44.36 -43.48 54.94
CA ASP A 325 43.39 -44.32 55.63
C ASP A 325 42.22 -44.69 54.68
N PRO A 326 42.02 -45.99 54.36
CA PRO A 326 40.91 -46.44 53.52
C PRO A 326 39.53 -46.01 54.05
N GLU A 327 39.40 -45.82 55.38
CA GLU A 327 38.13 -45.42 56.00
C GLU A 327 37.70 -44.01 55.54
N LYS A 328 38.64 -43.08 55.34
CA LYS A 328 38.33 -41.73 54.88
C LYS A 328 37.78 -41.71 53.46
N TYR A 329 38.36 -42.54 52.60
CA TYR A 329 37.92 -42.69 51.22
C TYR A 329 36.47 -43.20 51.16
N GLU A 330 36.14 -44.22 51.96
CA GLU A 330 34.77 -44.72 52.10
C GLU A 330 33.80 -43.66 52.67
N ASN A 331 34.25 -42.88 53.66
CA ASN A 331 33.43 -41.83 54.25
C ASN A 331 33.11 -40.69 53.28
N ILE A 332 33.97 -40.40 52.30
CA ILE A 332 33.68 -39.42 51.24
C ILE A 332 32.51 -39.89 50.39
N TYR A 333 32.51 -41.16 49.94
CA TYR A 333 31.37 -41.71 49.19
C TYR A 333 30.09 -41.71 50.02
N ASN A 334 30.16 -42.09 51.29
CA ASN A 334 29.01 -42.06 52.18
C ASN A 334 28.44 -40.62 52.31
N ALA A 335 29.30 -39.61 52.48
CA ALA A 335 28.87 -38.22 52.57
C ALA A 335 28.19 -37.73 51.27
N LEU A 336 28.70 -38.12 50.09
CA LEU A 336 28.08 -37.79 48.81
C LEU A 336 26.71 -38.48 48.64
N ILE A 337 26.60 -39.75 49.04
CA ILE A 337 25.34 -40.50 49.03
C ILE A 337 24.32 -39.89 50.02
N GLU A 338 24.77 -39.40 51.17
CA GLU A 338 23.90 -38.73 52.12
C GLU A 338 23.29 -37.44 51.55
N ILE A 339 24.04 -36.69 50.74
CA ILE A 339 23.54 -35.49 50.05
C ILE A 339 22.45 -35.85 49.05
N THR A 340 22.64 -36.91 48.25
CA THR A 340 21.62 -37.35 47.28
C THR A 340 20.37 -37.87 48.00
N ASN A 341 20.53 -38.63 49.09
CA ASN A 341 19.42 -39.05 49.94
C ASN A 341 18.67 -37.86 50.56
N TYR A 342 19.40 -36.82 50.96
CA TYR A 342 18.81 -35.57 51.46
C TYR A 342 18.00 -34.86 50.37
N ALA A 343 18.55 -34.72 49.16
CA ALA A 343 17.86 -34.15 48.01
C ALA A 343 16.56 -34.90 47.69
N GLN A 344 16.62 -36.24 47.71
CA GLN A 344 15.47 -37.10 47.46
C GLN A 344 14.36 -36.88 48.49
N LYS A 345 14.70 -36.79 49.79
CA LYS A 345 13.74 -36.47 50.87
C LYS A 345 13.07 -35.11 50.66
N LYS A 346 13.83 -34.12 50.18
CA LYS A 346 13.35 -32.77 49.85
C LYS A 346 12.64 -32.68 48.51
N ARG A 347 12.56 -33.77 47.74
CA ARG A 347 12.02 -33.80 46.37
C ARG A 347 12.70 -32.79 45.44
N SER A 348 14.00 -32.58 45.65
CA SER A 348 14.82 -31.66 44.85
C SER A 348 15.68 -32.47 43.87
N PRO A 349 15.72 -32.12 42.57
CA PRO A 349 16.57 -32.81 41.61
C PRO A 349 18.04 -32.58 41.95
N CYS A 350 18.81 -33.67 42.08
CA CYS A 350 20.24 -33.61 42.36
C CYS A 350 20.93 -34.82 41.71
N GLN A 351 22.08 -34.59 41.08
CA GLN A 351 22.88 -35.64 40.48
C GLN A 351 24.36 -35.45 40.82
N ILE A 352 24.99 -36.52 41.30
CA ILE A 352 26.43 -36.58 41.54
C ILE A 352 27.01 -37.70 40.69
N ILE A 353 28.00 -37.39 39.86
CA ILE A 353 28.74 -38.35 39.06
C ILE A 353 30.16 -38.39 39.59
N VAL A 354 30.63 -39.58 39.98
CA VAL A 354 32.01 -39.81 40.42
C VAL A 354 32.65 -40.79 39.45
N VAL A 355 33.76 -40.38 38.85
CA VAL A 355 34.62 -41.25 38.05
C VAL A 355 35.85 -41.55 38.88
N ASP A 356 36.14 -42.82 39.15
CA ASP A 356 37.32 -43.20 39.91
C ASP A 356 37.91 -44.51 39.39
N ASN A 357 39.24 -44.59 39.40
CA ASN A 357 40.04 -45.70 38.93
C ASN A 357 40.63 -46.53 40.09
N ASP A 358 40.65 -45.99 41.32
CA ASP A 358 41.37 -46.56 42.46
C ASP A 358 40.41 -46.97 43.61
N VAL A 359 39.18 -47.40 43.29
CA VAL A 359 38.15 -47.80 44.27
C VAL A 359 38.55 -49.10 45.00
N PRO A 360 38.60 -49.15 46.34
CA PRO A 360 38.92 -50.35 47.10
C PRO A 360 37.87 -51.48 46.92
N ASP A 361 38.30 -52.74 46.85
CA ASP A 361 37.43 -53.91 46.62
C ASP A 361 36.22 -53.99 47.56
N LYS A 362 36.44 -53.74 48.86
CA LYS A 362 35.37 -53.75 49.87
C LYS A 362 34.28 -52.70 49.61
N LEU A 363 34.66 -51.56 49.02
CA LEU A 363 33.75 -50.48 48.68
C LEU A 363 33.12 -50.71 47.30
N SER A 364 33.87 -51.29 46.37
CA SER A 364 33.39 -51.68 45.04
C SER A 364 32.13 -52.53 45.12
N ASP A 365 32.10 -53.55 45.99
CA ASP A 365 30.91 -54.38 46.20
C ASP A 365 29.66 -53.60 46.65
N ARG A 366 29.84 -52.58 47.50
CA ARG A 366 28.75 -51.72 47.98
C ARG A 366 28.29 -50.73 46.90
N LEU A 367 29.21 -50.24 46.08
CA LEU A 367 28.92 -49.26 45.03
C LEU A 367 28.33 -49.89 43.77
N LYS A 368 28.44 -51.20 43.56
CA LYS A 368 27.85 -51.93 42.41
C LYS A 368 26.40 -51.55 42.10
N ALA A 369 25.58 -51.34 43.12
CA ALA A 369 24.15 -50.98 42.95
C ALA A 369 23.94 -49.60 42.31
N ILE A 370 24.93 -48.71 42.38
CA ILE A 370 24.90 -47.35 41.84
C ILE A 370 25.96 -47.11 40.75
N THR A 371 26.79 -48.12 40.44
CA THR A 371 27.76 -48.08 39.35
C THR A 371 27.04 -48.20 38.00
N VAL A 372 27.13 -47.14 37.19
CA VAL A 372 26.47 -47.08 35.86
C VAL A 372 27.33 -47.74 34.78
N ALA A 373 28.66 -47.62 34.87
CA ALA A 373 29.58 -48.22 33.92
C ALA A 373 30.91 -48.58 34.60
N HIS A 374 31.53 -49.66 34.13
CA HIS A 374 32.82 -50.14 34.60
C HIS A 374 33.66 -50.61 33.41
N TYR A 375 34.91 -50.16 33.35
CA TYR A 375 35.81 -50.36 32.21
C TYR A 375 37.12 -50.99 32.68
N SER A 376 37.75 -51.78 31.80
CA SER A 376 39.06 -52.39 32.06
C SER A 376 39.97 -52.21 30.85
N ALA A 377 41.13 -51.57 31.05
CA ALA A 377 42.15 -51.41 30.01
C ALA A 377 42.68 -52.76 29.49
N SER A 378 42.63 -53.83 30.28
CA SER A 378 43.09 -55.17 29.96
C SER A 378 41.98 -56.13 29.49
N LYS A 379 40.73 -55.65 29.34
CA LYS A 379 39.54 -56.50 29.09
C LYS A 379 39.34 -57.61 30.12
N GLU A 380 39.84 -57.42 31.33
CA GLU A 380 39.66 -58.39 32.42
C GLU A 380 38.17 -58.56 32.73
N ASN A 381 37.76 -59.80 33.01
CA ASN A 381 36.36 -60.17 33.31
C ASN A 381 35.33 -59.81 32.23
N GLY A 382 35.75 -59.62 30.98
CA GLY A 382 34.85 -59.30 29.86
C GLY A 382 34.34 -57.85 29.84
N LEU A 383 35.01 -56.95 30.56
CA LEU A 383 34.65 -55.54 30.62
C LEU A 383 35.08 -54.77 29.35
N PRO A 384 34.30 -53.76 28.93
CA PRO A 384 34.67 -52.86 27.82
C PRO A 384 35.96 -52.07 28.14
N VAL A 385 36.69 -51.67 27.10
CA VAL A 385 37.99 -50.97 27.26
C VAL A 385 37.79 -49.51 27.64
N GLY A 386 36.72 -48.89 27.13
CA GLY A 386 36.29 -47.55 27.51
C GLY A 386 34.86 -47.27 27.07
N LEU A 387 34.43 -46.01 27.29
CA LEU A 387 33.12 -45.53 26.83
C LEU A 387 33.02 -45.48 25.29
N ILE A 388 34.17 -45.43 24.60
CA ILE A 388 34.30 -45.42 23.14
C ILE A 388 35.29 -46.53 22.77
N ASP A 389 34.81 -47.61 22.17
CA ASP A 389 35.60 -48.81 21.82
C ASP A 389 35.99 -48.85 20.31
N ASP A 390 35.73 -47.76 19.58
CA ASP A 390 35.76 -47.73 18.11
C ASP A 390 37.14 -47.37 17.52
N VAL A 391 38.12 -47.03 18.36
CA VAL A 391 39.44 -46.56 17.90
C VAL A 391 40.41 -47.73 17.79
N ILE A 392 40.56 -48.25 16.56
CA ILE A 392 41.65 -49.16 16.21
C ILE A 392 42.95 -48.34 16.14
N TYR A 393 43.77 -48.38 17.19
CA TYR A 393 45.15 -47.91 17.10
C TYR A 393 45.92 -48.84 16.15
N LYS A 394 46.15 -48.39 14.92
CA LYS A 394 47.15 -49.00 14.04
C LYS A 394 48.53 -48.67 14.63
N HIS A 395 49.20 -49.70 15.15
CA HIS A 395 50.63 -49.63 15.47
C HIS A 395 51.48 -49.50 14.21
#